data_AF-A0A1V4VS15-F1
#
_entry.id   AF-A0A1V4VS15-F1
#
_cell.length_a   1.000
_cell.length_b   1.000
_cell.length_c   1.000
_cell.angle_alpha   90.00
_cell.angle_beta   90.00
_cell.angle_gamma   90.00
#
_symmetry.space_group_name_H-M   'P 1'
#
loop_
_entity.id
_entity.type
_entity.pdbx_description
1 polymer ?
#
loop_
_entity_poly.entity_id
_entity_poly.type
_entity_poly.pdbx_seq_one_letter_code
_entity_poly.pdbx_strand_id
1 'polypeptide(L)'
;MKTWYFKIDVNNIILDAIEYPNEGYIEVQLPDTHLPAGINGGWYKWMGTAYVVDDVLKSSIYMQQHPIEGQLQQLKDQNLTMQETINFLLGL
;
A
#
# COMPACT_ATOMS: atom_id res chain seq x y z
N MET A 1 -4.10 -22.46 -11.94
CA MET A 1 -5.12 -21.88 -11.05
C MET A 1 -4.94 -22.48 -9.68
N LYS A 2 -4.73 -21.65 -8.66
CA LYS A 2 -4.68 -22.03 -7.26
C LYS A 2 -5.77 -21.26 -6.51
N THR A 3 -6.40 -21.94 -5.56
CA THR A 3 -7.42 -21.37 -4.68
C THR A 3 -6.76 -20.71 -3.49
N TRP A 4 -7.19 -19.49 -3.20
CA TRP A 4 -6.82 -18.74 -2.02
C TRP A 4 -8.09 -18.23 -1.34
N TYR A 5 -7.98 -17.90 -0.06
CA TYR A 5 -9.06 -17.28 0.69
C TYR A 5 -8.57 -15.95 1.24
N PHE A 6 -9.23 -14.86 0.86
CA PHE A 6 -8.86 -13.50 1.27
C PHE A 6 -9.82 -12.95 2.30
N LYS A 7 -9.27 -12.37 3.38
CA LYS A 7 -10.03 -11.47 4.24
C LYS A 7 -9.86 -10.07 3.69
N ILE A 8 -10.98 -9.44 3.33
CA ILE A 8 -10.99 -8.10 2.77
C ILE A 8 -11.77 -7.13 3.66
N ASP A 9 -11.37 -5.87 3.68
CA ASP A 9 -12.12 -4.81 4.35
C ASP A 9 -13.24 -4.21 3.45
N VAL A 10 -13.93 -3.20 3.98
CA VAL A 10 -15.01 -2.48 3.27
C VAL A 10 -14.54 -1.74 2.01
N ASN A 11 -13.23 -1.50 1.86
CA ASN A 11 -12.61 -0.84 0.71
C ASN A 11 -11.99 -1.84 -0.28
N ASN A 12 -12.22 -3.14 -0.09
CA ASN A 12 -11.60 -4.25 -0.80
C ASN A 12 -10.09 -4.37 -0.57
N ILE A 13 -9.56 -3.87 0.54
CA ILE A 13 -8.14 -4.08 0.90
C ILE A 13 -7.98 -5.46 1.53
N ILE A 14 -7.01 -6.22 1.04
CA ILE A 14 -6.63 -7.53 1.54
C ILE A 14 -5.90 -7.35 2.88
N LEU A 15 -6.51 -7.89 3.94
CA LEU A 15 -5.97 -7.89 5.30
C LEU A 15 -5.24 -9.18 5.62
N ASP A 16 -5.65 -10.28 4.99
CA ASP A 16 -5.05 -11.60 5.19
C ASP A 16 -5.37 -12.54 4.01
N ALA A 17 -4.51 -13.53 3.81
CA ALA A 17 -4.60 -14.52 2.75
C ALA A 17 -4.15 -15.90 3.26
N ILE A 18 -5.00 -16.90 3.09
CA ILE A 18 -4.79 -18.28 3.57
C ILE A 18 -5.16 -19.30 2.48
N GLU A 19 -4.75 -20.56 2.68
CA GLU A 19 -4.94 -21.67 1.72
C GLU A 19 -6.12 -22.59 2.07
N TYR A 20 -6.94 -22.24 3.06
CA TYR A 20 -8.07 -23.05 3.52
C TYR A 20 -9.30 -22.16 3.80
N PRO A 21 -10.53 -22.69 3.67
CA PRO A 21 -11.75 -21.93 3.92
C PRO A 21 -11.84 -21.52 5.39
N ASN A 22 -12.27 -20.28 5.62
CA ASN A 22 -12.46 -19.73 6.96
C ASN A 22 -13.60 -18.71 6.95
N GLU A 23 -14.29 -18.55 8.09
CA GLU A 23 -15.39 -17.59 8.23
C GLU A 23 -14.90 -16.15 8.01
N GLY A 24 -15.64 -15.39 7.19
CA GLY A 24 -15.30 -14.01 6.85
C GLY A 24 -14.25 -13.85 5.76
N TYR A 25 -13.81 -14.94 5.12
CA TYR A 25 -12.90 -14.92 3.97
C TYR A 25 -13.69 -15.22 2.70
N ILE A 26 -13.29 -14.60 1.58
CA ILE A 26 -13.81 -14.90 0.25
C ILE A 26 -12.90 -15.88 -0.47
N GLU A 27 -13.49 -16.86 -1.16
CA GLU A 27 -12.75 -17.76 -2.05
C GLU A 27 -12.39 -17.04 -3.35
N VAL A 28 -11.14 -17.14 -3.78
CA VAL A 28 -10.66 -16.59 -5.04
C VAL A 28 -9.82 -17.60 -5.80
N GLN A 29 -9.94 -17.59 -7.13
CA GLN A 29 -9.14 -18.43 -8.03
C GLN A 29 -8.15 -17.56 -8.79
N LEU A 30 -6.87 -17.78 -8.55
CA LEU A 30 -5.79 -17.00 -9.16
C LEU A 30 -4.91 -17.90 -10.04
N PRO A 31 -4.35 -17.37 -11.15
CA PRO A 31 -3.39 -18.13 -11.95
C PRO A 31 -2.12 -18.45 -11.17
N ASP A 32 -1.72 -17.56 -10.25
CA ASP A 32 -0.48 -17.62 -9.49
C ASP A 32 -0.47 -18.74 -8.44
N THR A 33 0.63 -19.51 -8.39
CA THR A 33 0.84 -20.56 -7.37
C THR A 33 1.33 -20.02 -6.03
N HIS A 34 1.85 -18.79 -6.03
CA HIS A 34 2.34 -18.07 -4.85
C HIS A 34 1.85 -16.63 -4.88
N LEU A 35 1.45 -16.11 -3.73
CA LEU A 35 1.14 -14.69 -3.56
C LEU A 35 2.43 -13.90 -3.35
N PRO A 36 2.46 -12.60 -3.71
CA PRO A 36 3.62 -11.76 -3.44
C PRO A 36 3.91 -11.67 -1.94
N ALA A 37 5.18 -11.53 -1.60
CA ALA A 37 5.58 -11.25 -0.23
C ALA A 37 4.89 -9.96 0.27
N GLY A 38 4.30 -10.03 1.46
CA GLY A 38 3.56 -8.92 2.03
C GLY A 38 2.12 -8.76 1.53
N ILE A 39 1.52 -9.78 0.90
CA ILE A 39 0.09 -9.76 0.51
C ILE A 39 -0.85 -9.40 1.68
N ASN A 40 -0.49 -9.80 2.91
CA ASN A 40 -1.23 -9.49 4.15
C ASN A 40 -0.89 -8.11 4.74
N GLY A 41 -0.21 -7.26 3.97
CA GLY A 41 0.28 -5.97 4.43
C GLY A 41 -0.79 -4.91 4.63
N GLY A 42 -2.00 -5.10 4.11
CA GLY A 42 -3.05 -4.09 4.17
C GLY A 42 -2.88 -2.97 3.13
N TRP A 43 -2.20 -3.24 2.01
CA TRP A 43 -2.03 -2.29 0.88
C TRP A 43 -2.27 -2.92 -0.50
N TYR A 44 -2.81 -4.14 -0.54
CA TYR A 44 -3.26 -4.76 -1.78
C TYR A 44 -4.76 -4.64 -1.89
N LYS A 45 -5.27 -4.15 -3.03
CA LYS A 45 -6.70 -4.03 -3.31
C LYS A 45 -7.16 -5.18 -4.18
N TRP A 46 -8.23 -5.84 -3.76
CA TRP A 46 -8.93 -6.84 -4.54
C TRP A 46 -9.85 -6.17 -5.58
N MET A 47 -9.70 -6.58 -6.84
CA MET A 47 -10.43 -6.04 -7.99
C MET A 47 -11.48 -7.04 -8.53
N GLY A 48 -11.79 -8.09 -7.77
CA GLY A 48 -12.73 -9.14 -8.17
C GLY A 48 -12.11 -10.29 -8.96
N THR A 49 -11.11 -10.02 -9.79
CA THR A 49 -10.40 -11.03 -10.61
C THR A 49 -8.88 -11.04 -10.40
N ALA A 50 -8.35 -9.96 -9.83
CA ALA A 50 -6.93 -9.77 -9.58
C ALA A 50 -6.73 -8.88 -8.34
N TYR A 51 -5.50 -8.84 -7.83
CA TYR A 51 -5.09 -7.89 -6.80
C TYR A 51 -4.12 -6.86 -7.41
N VAL A 52 -4.19 -5.62 -6.91
CA VAL A 52 -3.32 -4.52 -7.33
C VAL A 52 -2.71 -3.86 -6.10
N VAL A 53 -1.45 -3.45 -6.17
CA VAL A 53 -0.80 -2.68 -5.10
C VAL A 53 -1.41 -1.27 -5.08
N ASP A 54 -1.84 -0.81 -3.92
CA ASP A 54 -2.13 0.59 -3.67
C ASP A 54 -0.87 1.25 -3.10
N ASP A 55 -0.02 1.78 -3.99
CA ASP A 55 1.28 2.35 -3.61
C ASP A 55 1.13 3.56 -2.67
N VAL A 56 0.04 4.33 -2.82
CA VAL A 56 -0.24 5.47 -1.94
C VAL A 56 -0.56 4.98 -0.54
N LEU A 57 -1.42 3.97 -0.41
CA LEU A 57 -1.74 3.36 0.88
C LEU A 57 -0.50 2.72 1.50
N LYS A 58 0.29 1.96 0.72
CA LYS A 58 1.55 1.35 1.16
C LYS A 58 2.52 2.39 1.72
N SER A 59 2.75 3.48 0.99
CA SER A 59 3.60 4.59 1.44
C SER A 59 3.05 5.27 2.69
N SER A 60 1.72 5.46 2.78
CA SER A 60 1.11 6.07 3.96
C SER A 60 1.28 5.21 5.21
N ILE A 61 1.10 3.89 5.11
CA ILE A 61 1.31 2.94 6.20
C ILE A 61 2.79 2.92 6.60
N TYR A 62 3.69 2.89 5.62
CA TYR A 62 5.12 2.96 5.86
C TYR A 62 5.49 4.22 6.66
N MET A 63 5.02 5.40 6.23
CA MET A 63 5.29 6.67 6.94
C MET A 63 4.69 6.70 8.35
N GLN A 64 3.51 6.10 8.56
CA GLN A 64 2.93 5.97 9.90
C GLN A 64 3.76 5.07 10.82
N GLN A 65 4.32 3.99 10.28
CA GLN A 65 5.19 3.07 11.02
C GLN A 65 6.61 3.61 11.23
N HIS A 66 7.07 4.50 10.35
CA HIS A 66 8.41 5.11 10.36
C HIS A 66 8.29 6.64 10.48
N PRO A 67 7.77 7.16 11.60
CA PRO A 67 7.41 8.57 11.73
C PRO A 67 8.60 9.53 11.58
N ILE A 68 9.81 9.11 12.00
CA ILE A 68 11.03 9.90 11.84
C ILE A 68 11.37 10.08 10.36
N GLU A 69 11.21 9.04 9.54
CA GLU A 69 11.46 9.11 8.10
C GLU A 69 10.42 9.97 7.39
N GLY A 70 9.15 9.86 7.79
CA GLY A 70 8.09 10.76 7.33
C GLY A 70 8.39 12.23 7.64
N GLN A 71 8.81 12.53 8.88
CA GLN A 71 9.21 13.88 9.29
C GLN A 71 10.44 14.37 8.51
N LEU A 72 11.43 13.50 8.28
CA LEU A 72 12.60 13.84 7.49
C LEU A 72 12.24 14.19 6.04
N GLN A 73 11.33 13.44 5.42
CA GLN A 73 10.87 13.74 4.08
C GLN A 73 10.14 15.08 4.03
N GLN A 74 9.25 15.34 5.00
CA GLN A 74 8.55 16.63 5.11
C GLN A 74 9.52 17.81 5.24
N LEU A 75 10.58 17.68 6.05
CA LEU A 75 11.60 18.72 6.20
C LEU A 75 12.40 18.95 4.90
N LYS A 76 12.66 17.90 4.12
CA LYS A 76 13.31 18.03 2.82
C LYS A 76 12.42 18.79 1.83
N ASP A 77 11.15 18.43 1.77
CA ASP A 77 10.18 19.07 0.88
C ASP A 77 10.01 20.56 1.24
N GLN A 78 9.92 20.88 2.54
CA GLN A 78 9.88 22.27 3.02
C GLN A 78 11.14 23.06 2.63
N ASN A 79 12.32 22.46 2.75
CA ASN A 79 13.57 23.11 2.33
C ASN A 79 13.61 23.35 0.82
N LEU A 80 13.13 22.40 0.02
CA LEU A 80 13.06 22.55 -1.44
C LEU A 80 12.13 23.70 -1.82
N THR A 81 10.90 23.72 -1.29
CA THR A 81 9.95 24.81 -1.55
C THR A 81 10.50 26.16 -1.09
N MET A 82 11.22 26.20 0.03
CA MET A 82 11.88 27.42 0.51
C MET A 82 12.97 27.89 -0.47
N GLN A 83 13.78 26.98 -1.01
CA GLN A 83 14.80 27.31 -2.01
C GLN A 83 14.17 27.81 -3.32
N GLU A 84 13.11 27.14 -3.80
CA GLU A 84 12.37 27.57 -4.99
C GLU A 84 11.76 28.96 -4.79
N THR A 85 11.22 29.23 -3.60
CA THR A 85 10.67 30.55 -3.24
C THR A 85 11.78 31.60 -3.21
N ILE A 86 12.95 31.29 -2.64
CA ILE A 86 14.10 32.20 -2.62
C ILE A 86 14.56 32.49 -4.05
N ASN A 87 14.72 31.48 -4.90
CA ASN A 87 15.14 31.66 -6.29
C ASN A 87 14.15 32.53 -7.06
N PHE A 88 12.85 32.26 -6.89
CA PHE A 88 11.79 33.07 -7.48
C PHE A 88 11.85 34.55 -7.03
N LEU A 89 12.03 34.80 -5.73
CA LEU A 89 12.12 36.17 -5.19
C LEU A 89 13.41 36.90 -5.61
N LEU A 90 14.50 36.16 -5.83
CA LEU A 90 15.78 36.70 -6.27
C LEU A 90 15.92 36.78 -7.79
N GLY A 91 14.98 36.22 -8.56
CA GLY A 91 15.06 36.14 -10.02
C GLY A 91 16.20 35.25 -10.52
N LEU A 92 16.57 34.22 -9.76
CA LEU A 92 17.62 33.23 -10.06
C LEU A 92 17.05 31.97 -10.73
#